data_AF-A0A9D1D6W9-F1
#
_entry.id   AF-A0A9D1D6W9-F1
#
_cell.length_a   1.000
_cell.length_b   1.000
_cell.length_c   1.000
_cell.angle_alpha   90.00
_cell.angle_beta   90.00
_cell.angle_gamma   90.00
#
_symmetry.space_group_name_H-M   'P 1'
#
loop_
_entity.id
_entity.type
_entity.pdbx_description
1 polymer ?
#
loop_
_entity_poly.entity_id
_entity_poly.type
_entity_poly.pdbx_seq_one_letter_code
_entity_poly.pdbx_strand_id
1 'polypeptide(L)' 'MEIRYNVTGAKRKELVKVIANATGARAEYKFMPTCNYEIDYFTVTKDGTLLFDDRADSEEVERVLEA' A
#
# COMPACT_ATOMS: atom_id res chain seq x y z
N MET A 1 1.41 11.29 -3.84
CA MET A 1 0.70 10.67 -4.97
C MET A 1 -0.37 9.72 -4.43
N GLU A 2 -1.45 9.53 -5.17
CA GLU A 2 -2.52 8.59 -4.81
C GLU A 2 -3.01 7.79 -6.02
N ILE A 3 -3.33 6.51 -5.80
CA ILE A 3 -3.95 5.64 -6.80
C ILE A 3 -5.14 4.94 -6.16
N ARG A 4 -6.33 5.17 -6.73
CA ARG A 4 -7.59 4.67 -6.19
C ARG A 4 -7.94 3.32 -6.82
N TYR A 5 -7.48 2.23 -6.22
CA TYR A 5 -7.90 0.88 -6.62
C TYR A 5 -9.35 0.56 -6.20
N ASN A 6 -9.88 1.28 -5.19
CA ASN A 6 -11.24 1.12 -4.67
C ASN A 6 -11.56 -0.34 -4.26
N VAL A 7 -10.55 -1.05 -3.73
CA VAL A 7 -10.66 -2.44 -3.29
C VAL A 7 -10.85 -2.55 -1.79
N THR A 8 -11.72 -3.46 -1.35
CA THR A 8 -11.99 -3.71 0.08
C THR A 8 -11.88 -5.21 0.42
N GLY A 9 -11.95 -5.54 1.70
CA GLY A 9 -11.99 -6.93 2.17
C GLY A 9 -10.78 -7.75 1.74
N ALA A 10 -11.00 -8.90 1.09
CA ALA A 10 -9.94 -9.81 0.65
C ALA A 10 -9.01 -9.16 -0.38
N LYS A 11 -9.57 -8.46 -1.39
CA LYS A 11 -8.79 -7.78 -2.44
C LYS A 11 -7.86 -6.71 -1.88
N ARG A 12 -8.30 -6.01 -0.84
CA ARG A 12 -7.44 -5.05 -0.12
C ARG A 12 -6.25 -5.74 0.55
N LYS A 13 -6.46 -6.91 1.16
CA LYS A 13 -5.37 -7.69 1.77
C LYS A 13 -4.41 -8.24 0.71
N GLU A 14 -4.91 -8.60 -0.47
CA GLU A 14 -4.08 -9.00 -1.61
C GLU A 14 -3.20 -7.85 -2.07
N LEU A 15 -3.76 -6.65 -2.27
CA LEU A 15 -2.99 -5.45 -2.60
C LEU A 15 -1.86 -5.18 -1.59
N VAL A 16 -2.19 -5.25 -0.29
CA VAL A 16 -1.21 -5.09 0.80
C VAL A 16 -0.08 -6.13 0.70
N LYS A 17 -0.42 -7.38 0.37
CA LYS A 17 0.56 -8.45 0.23
C LYS A 17 1.46 -8.26 -0.99
N VAL A 18 0.90 -7.83 -2.12
CA VAL A 18 1.67 -7.52 -3.34
C VAL A 18 2.68 -6.43 -3.06
N ILE A 19 2.25 -5.32 -2.45
CA ILE A 19 3.14 -4.20 -2.12
C ILE A 19 4.24 -4.62 -1.13
N ALA A 20 3.87 -5.34 -0.06
CA ALA A 20 4.84 -5.85 0.91
C ALA A 20 5.89 -6.79 0.29
N ASN A 21 5.50 -7.60 -0.71
CA ASN A 21 6.42 -8.45 -1.44
C ASN A 21 7.33 -7.64 -2.38
N ALA A 22 6.77 -6.62 -3.05
CA ALA A 22 7.51 -5.79 -4.00
C ALA A 22 8.59 -4.93 -3.31
N THR A 23 8.29 -4.39 -2.13
CA THR A 23 9.23 -3.59 -1.32
C THR A 23 10.08 -4.46 -0.38
N GLY A 24 9.68 -5.71 -0.13
CA GLY A 24 10.26 -6.54 0.92
C GLY A 24 9.97 -6.04 2.34
N ALA A 25 9.12 -5.01 2.50
CA ALA A 25 8.78 -4.43 3.78
C ALA A 25 7.57 -5.14 4.42
N ARG A 26 7.52 -5.11 5.75
CA ARG A 26 6.38 -5.66 6.49
C ARG A 26 5.19 -4.72 6.41
N ALA A 27 4.01 -5.27 6.13
CA ALA A 27 2.76 -4.54 6.28
C ALA A 27 2.31 -4.45 7.75
N GLU A 28 2.10 -3.23 8.22
CA GLU A 28 1.54 -2.93 9.55
C GLU A 28 0.10 -2.47 9.44
N TYR A 29 -0.82 -3.18 10.10
CA TYR A 29 -2.21 -2.73 10.19
C TYR A 29 -2.35 -1.68 11.29
N LYS A 30 -2.70 -0.46 10.91
CA LYS A 30 -3.10 0.59 11.83
C LYS A 30 -4.56 0.38 12.19
N PHE A 31 -4.84 0.23 13.48
CA PHE A 31 -6.18 0.02 14.00
C PHE A 31 -7.06 1.29 13.84
N MET A 32 -8.16 1.39 14.59
CA MET A 32 -9.01 2.58 14.56
C MET A 32 -8.22 3.84 14.96
N PRO A 33 -8.54 5.01 14.39
CA PRO A 33 -9.67 5.28 13.50
C PRO A 33 -9.42 5.00 12.02
N THR A 34 -8.16 4.85 11.58
CA THR A 34 -7.83 4.83 10.15
C THR A 34 -8.03 3.47 9.51
N CYS A 35 -7.76 2.37 10.24
CA CYS A 35 -7.83 1.02 9.69
C CYS A 35 -6.93 0.84 8.45
N ASN A 36 -5.84 1.61 8.33
CA ASN A 36 -4.92 1.62 7.19
C ASN A 36 -3.88 0.50 7.28
N TYR A 37 -3.20 0.19 6.17
CA TYR A 37 -1.95 -0.56 6.21
C TYR A 37 -0.80 0.39 5.85
N GLU A 38 0.27 0.38 6.63
CA GLU A 38 1.53 1.05 6.30
C GLU A 38 2.55 0.00 5.88
N ILE A 39 3.25 0.28 4.79
CA ILE A 39 4.25 -0.60 4.17
C ILE A 39 5.38 0.31 3.70
N ASP A 40 6.34 0.54 4.59
CA ASP A 40 7.40 1.53 4.37
C ASP A 40 6.84 2.92 3.96
N TYR A 41 7.23 3.47 2.81
CA TYR A 41 6.72 4.74 2.28
C TYR A 41 5.30 4.66 1.68
N PHE A 42 4.69 3.47 1.66
CA PHE A 42 3.37 3.25 1.09
C PHE A 42 2.31 3.11 2.18
N THR A 43 1.10 3.58 1.88
CA THR A 43 -0.09 3.39 2.72
C THR A 43 -1.25 2.89 1.89
N VAL A 44 -1.86 1.77 2.29
CA VAL A 44 -3.13 1.29 1.71
C VAL A 44 -4.27 1.67 2.66
N THR A 45 -5.09 2.63 2.23
CA THR A 45 -6.21 3.13 3.03
C THR A 45 -7.32 2.10 3.20
N LYS A 46 -8.22 2.33 4.16
CA LYS A 46 -9.40 1.48 4.39
C LYS A 46 -10.24 1.22 3.14
N ASP A 47 -10.35 2.23 2.28
CA ASP A 47 -11.17 2.22 1.07
C ASP A 47 -10.42 1.65 -0.16
N GLY A 48 -9.16 1.22 0.02
CA GLY A 48 -8.36 0.63 -1.05
C GLY A 48 -7.67 1.64 -1.94
N THR A 49 -7.27 2.78 -1.38
CA THR A 49 -6.40 3.75 -2.07
C THR A 49 -4.96 3.49 -1.65
N LEU A 50 -4.05 3.43 -2.63
CA LEU A 50 -2.61 3.42 -2.40
C LEU A 50 -2.11 4.87 -2.35
N LEU A 51 -1.43 5.23 -1.27
CA LEU A 51 -0.78 6.53 -1.05
C LEU A 51 0.72 6.32 -0.91
N PHE A 52 1.51 7.23 -1.48
CA PHE A 52 2.96 7.32 -1.30
C PHE A 52 3.40 8.74 -1.65
N ASP A 53 4.57 9.17 -1.21
CA ASP A 53 5.11 10.49 -1.50
C ASP A 53 6.49 10.41 -2.15
N ASP A 54 7.11 11.57 -2.37
CA ASP A 54 8.40 11.75 -3.03
C ASP A 54 9.59 11.14 -2.25
N ARG A 55 9.36 10.65 -1.02
CA ARG A 55 10.35 9.89 -0.27
C ARG A 55 10.45 8.43 -0.71
N ALA A 56 9.45 7.90 -1.41
CA ALA A 56 9.54 6.58 -2.01
C ALA A 56 10.50 6.63 -3.21
N ASP A 57 11.47 5.72 -3.24
CA ASP A 57 12.41 5.62 -4.35
C ASP A 57 11.66 5.30 -5.66
N SER A 58 12.05 5.93 -6.76
CA SER A 58 11.38 5.74 -8.06
C SER A 58 11.38 4.29 -8.54
N GLU A 59 12.46 3.53 -8.28
CA GLU A 59 12.52 2.10 -8.61
C GLU A 59 11.55 1.29 -7.77
N GLU A 60 11.38 1.63 -6.48
CA GLU A 60 10.43 0.95 -5.61
C GLU A 60 8.99 1.25 -6.00
N VAL A 61 8.70 2.50 -6.37
CA VAL A 61 7.38 2.88 -6.91
C VAL A 61 7.08 2.10 -8.18
N GLU A 62 8.02 2.01 -9.13
CA GLU A 62 7.84 1.25 -10.38
C GLU A 62 7.53 -0.23 -10.09
N ARG A 63 8.32 -0.88 -9.23
CA ARG A 63 8.07 -2.28 -8.81
C ARG A 63 6.69 -2.49 -8.21
N VAL A 64 6.21 -1.55 -7.40
CA VAL A 64 4.88 -1.62 -6.78
C VAL A 64 3.76 -1.45 -7.81
N LEU A 65 3.96 -0.63 -8.84
CA LEU A 65 2.95 -0.37 -9.87
C LEU A 65 2.87 -1.46 -10.94
N GLU A 66 3.95 -2.20 -11.16
CA GLU A 66 4.03 -3.31 -12.13
C GLU A 66 3.64 -4.68 -11.56
N ALA A 67 3.50 -4.80 -10.23
CA ALA A 67 3.22 -6.06 -9.53
C ALA A 67 1.73 -6.45 -9.51
#